data_AF-A0A7S4BTR6-F1
#
_entry.id   AF-A0A7S4BTR6-F1
#
_cell.length_a   1.000
_cell.length_b   1.000
_cell.length_c   1.000
_cell.angle_alpha   90.00
_cell.angle_beta   90.00
_cell.angle_gamma   90.00
#
_symmetry.space_group_name_H-M   'P 1'
#
loop_
_entity.id
_entity.type
_entity.pdbx_description
1 polymer ?
#
loop_
_entity_poly.entity_id
_entity_poly.type
_entity_poly.pdbx_seq_one_letter_code
_entity_poly.pdbx_strand_id
1 'polypeptide(L)'
;GRPGDIFVLRNAGNTLMSASGSTLGSAEYAVGPLDSKLIMVTGHTKCGAVTATVQTVLAGGDTAAVGGSIGKVLDDIVDAAKQAIEELPDASLEEQVKRATKINVFNSVKRIIEYSDSIKEAVIAGKVQVHGSVYDINTGKVEFMGEHPELEKIVGKELPTYKFRNSEYTSRASATASPGRSALARASLQRLTVGNERFVKGESQKADETSEPHSIVIGMACQRVPVEKVFDAAPGELLVQRVSGGIAGKEGSTLFSSVEYSISRYNPKTLVVLADSDSKIVRAAIDQVSGDVIPSPPQRGVLDRVMVSAMRAKMQVDKAEKKTTSAGRKLKIQQLATELNAFYTIEQLMKSDIVRKAVLEDGLELHAAVLDEQTGAVKMLG
;
A
#
# COMPACT_ATOMS: atom_id res chain seq x y z
N GLY A 1 -18.91 0.41 1.93
CA GLY A 1 -18.45 1.34 2.96
C GLY A 1 -18.29 2.73 2.41
N ARG A 2 -18.11 3.72 3.28
CA ARG A 2 -17.61 5.05 2.92
C ARG A 2 -16.08 5.04 2.75
N PRO A 3 -15.51 6.08 2.13
CA PRO A 3 -14.06 6.24 2.09
C PRO A 3 -13.51 6.35 3.53
N GLY A 4 -12.76 5.34 3.96
CA GLY A 4 -12.20 5.23 5.32
C GLY A 4 -12.54 3.94 6.06
N ASP A 5 -13.60 3.23 5.63
CA ASP A 5 -14.00 1.94 6.23
C ASP A 5 -12.99 0.81 5.97
N ILE A 6 -12.04 1.01 5.06
CA ILE A 6 -11.09 -0.02 4.61
C ILE A 6 -9.67 0.52 4.74
N PHE A 7 -8.89 -0.08 5.63
CA PHE A 7 -7.45 0.14 5.74
C PHE A 7 -6.73 -0.64 4.62
N VAL A 8 -6.36 0.06 3.55
CA VAL A 8 -5.88 -0.61 2.31
C VAL A 8 -4.38 -0.85 2.36
N LEU A 9 -4.00 -2.12 2.20
CA LEU A 9 -2.64 -2.54 1.84
C LEU A 9 -2.63 -3.00 0.38
N ARG A 10 -1.60 -2.60 -0.38
CA ARG A 10 -1.39 -3.04 -1.77
C ARG A 10 0.09 -3.24 -2.07
N ASN A 11 0.36 -4.28 -2.85
CA ASN A 11 1.66 -4.64 -3.41
C ASN A 11 1.45 -5.53 -4.67
N ALA A 12 2.53 -5.80 -5.41
CA ALA A 12 2.52 -6.71 -6.54
C ALA A 12 2.20 -8.15 -6.09
N GLY A 13 1.24 -8.79 -6.77
CA GLY A 13 0.85 -10.18 -6.51
C GLY A 13 0.17 -10.44 -5.16
N ASN A 14 -0.31 -9.41 -4.44
CA ASN A 14 -0.88 -9.52 -3.08
C ASN A 14 0.02 -10.30 -2.08
N THR A 15 1.34 -10.25 -2.29
CA THR A 15 2.39 -11.08 -1.67
C THR A 15 2.66 -10.75 -0.20
N LEU A 16 3.23 -11.72 0.55
CA LEU A 16 3.65 -11.55 1.95
C LEU A 16 5.03 -12.18 2.21
N MET A 17 5.99 -11.77 1.38
CA MET A 17 7.36 -12.26 1.24
C MET A 17 8.23 -12.37 2.52
N SER A 18 7.79 -11.87 3.69
CA SER A 18 8.61 -11.87 4.91
C SER A 18 7.82 -11.58 6.19
N ALA A 19 8.13 -12.33 7.24
CA ALA A 19 7.73 -12.05 8.64
C ALA A 19 8.31 -10.75 9.22
N SER A 20 9.16 -10.03 8.48
CA SER A 20 9.72 -8.71 8.87
C SER A 20 9.41 -7.61 7.84
N GLY A 21 8.37 -7.80 7.03
CA GLY A 21 7.93 -6.89 5.98
C GLY A 21 7.04 -5.74 6.46
N SER A 22 7.03 -4.63 5.70
CA SER A 22 6.14 -3.49 5.98
C SER A 22 4.66 -3.84 5.81
N THR A 23 4.30 -4.80 4.95
CA THR A 23 2.93 -5.29 4.79
C THR A 23 2.41 -5.96 6.07
N LEU A 24 3.18 -6.87 6.69
CA LEU A 24 2.76 -7.55 7.92
C LEU A 24 2.65 -6.58 9.09
N GLY A 25 3.66 -5.75 9.33
CA GLY A 25 3.61 -4.70 10.37
C GLY A 25 2.49 -3.67 10.15
N SER A 26 1.99 -3.52 8.91
CA SER A 26 0.80 -2.73 8.64
C SER A 26 -0.51 -3.46 8.99
N ALA A 27 -0.59 -4.77 8.76
CA ALA A 27 -1.72 -5.59 9.20
C ALA A 27 -1.81 -5.66 10.74
N GLU A 28 -0.68 -5.80 11.42
CA GLU A 28 -0.62 -5.74 12.89
C GLU A 28 -1.03 -4.36 13.43
N TYR A 29 -0.67 -3.28 12.74
CA TYR A 29 -1.16 -1.93 13.05
C TYR A 29 -2.67 -1.78 12.85
N ALA A 30 -3.24 -2.46 11.84
CA ALA A 30 -4.68 -2.46 11.61
C ALA A 30 -5.45 -3.20 12.71
N VAL A 31 -4.98 -4.38 13.11
CA VAL A 31 -5.66 -5.23 14.13
C VAL A 31 -5.53 -4.64 15.54
N GLY A 32 -4.34 -4.17 15.93
CA GLY A 32 -4.11 -3.58 17.26
C GLY A 32 -4.58 -2.12 17.35
N PRO A 33 -3.73 -1.14 17.01
CA PRO A 33 -4.05 0.29 17.08
C PRO A 33 -5.36 0.79 16.44
N LEU A 34 -5.84 0.13 15.38
CA LEU A 34 -7.08 0.52 14.69
C LEU A 34 -8.27 -0.42 14.97
N ASP A 35 -8.10 -1.43 15.83
CA ASP A 35 -9.12 -2.39 16.26
C ASP A 35 -9.90 -3.07 15.10
N SER A 36 -9.22 -3.31 13.97
CA SER A 36 -9.84 -3.85 12.75
C SER A 36 -10.27 -5.30 12.92
N LYS A 37 -11.57 -5.57 12.74
CA LYS A 37 -12.18 -6.90 12.95
C LYS A 37 -12.11 -7.84 11.75
N LEU A 38 -11.65 -7.36 10.60
CA LEU A 38 -11.55 -8.14 9.37
C LEU A 38 -10.30 -7.73 8.58
N ILE A 39 -9.45 -8.70 8.27
CA ILE A 39 -8.46 -8.62 7.20
C ILE A 39 -9.06 -9.33 5.98
N MET A 40 -9.02 -8.69 4.81
CA MET A 40 -9.46 -9.27 3.53
C MET A 40 -8.31 -9.25 2.54
N VAL A 41 -7.74 -10.41 2.23
CA VAL A 41 -6.76 -10.59 1.15
C VAL A 41 -7.52 -10.69 -0.16
N THR A 42 -7.23 -9.80 -1.12
CA THR A 42 -7.96 -9.70 -2.39
C THR A 42 -7.01 -9.88 -3.57
N GLY A 43 -7.13 -11.01 -4.28
CA GLY A 43 -6.50 -11.23 -5.58
C GLY A 43 -7.37 -10.73 -6.73
N HIS A 44 -6.91 -10.80 -7.98
CA HIS A 44 -7.73 -10.42 -9.14
C HIS A 44 -7.45 -11.23 -10.41
N THR A 45 -8.47 -11.43 -11.26
CA THR A 45 -8.49 -12.45 -12.33
C THR A 45 -7.47 -12.28 -13.47
N LYS A 46 -6.77 -11.14 -13.56
CA LYS A 46 -5.62 -10.92 -14.48
C LYS A 46 -4.44 -10.28 -13.76
N CYS A 47 -4.00 -10.88 -12.65
CA CYS A 47 -2.86 -10.37 -11.89
C CYS A 47 -1.54 -10.62 -12.62
N GLY A 48 -0.93 -9.57 -13.19
CA GLY A 48 0.25 -9.68 -14.05
C GLY A 48 1.47 -10.38 -13.40
N ALA A 49 1.63 -10.28 -12.07
CA ALA A 49 2.65 -11.04 -11.34
C ALA A 49 2.35 -12.55 -11.35
N VAL A 50 1.09 -12.95 -11.09
CA VAL A 50 0.67 -14.36 -11.16
C VAL A 50 0.75 -14.89 -12.59
N THR A 51 0.32 -14.10 -13.59
CA THR A 51 0.46 -14.46 -15.01
C THR A 51 1.92 -14.71 -15.38
N ALA A 52 2.84 -13.82 -14.99
CA ALA A 52 4.26 -13.99 -15.24
C ALA A 52 4.81 -15.25 -14.55
N THR A 53 4.50 -15.49 -13.28
CA THR A 53 4.95 -16.70 -12.56
C THR A 53 4.46 -17.99 -13.23
N VAL A 54 3.16 -18.07 -13.59
CA VAL A 54 2.60 -19.23 -14.28
C VAL A 54 3.26 -19.45 -15.64
N GLN A 55 3.49 -18.38 -16.41
CA GLN A 55 4.22 -18.48 -17.69
C GLN A 55 5.68 -18.95 -17.52
N THR A 56 6.39 -18.47 -16.51
CA THR A 56 7.76 -18.92 -16.21
C THR A 56 7.79 -20.41 -15.83
N VAL A 57 6.87 -20.87 -14.97
CA VAL A 57 6.81 -22.29 -14.55
C VAL A 57 6.42 -23.21 -15.73
N LEU A 58 5.45 -22.82 -16.55
CA LEU A 58 5.07 -23.57 -17.77
C LEU A 58 6.21 -23.68 -18.78
N ALA A 59 7.07 -22.66 -18.87
CA ALA A 59 8.25 -22.66 -19.73
C ALA A 59 9.43 -23.49 -19.16
N GLY A 60 9.27 -24.12 -17.98
CA GLY A 60 10.36 -24.80 -17.27
C GLY A 60 11.44 -23.84 -16.74
N GLY A 61 11.14 -22.55 -16.66
CA GLY A 61 12.07 -21.51 -16.22
C GLY A 61 12.13 -21.33 -14.71
N ASP A 62 13.24 -20.75 -14.24
CA ASP A 62 13.42 -20.32 -12.86
C ASP A 62 13.02 -18.85 -12.70
N THR A 63 12.18 -18.53 -11.71
CA THR A 63 11.80 -17.15 -11.37
C THR A 63 12.93 -16.38 -10.70
N ALA A 64 13.85 -17.06 -9.99
CA ALA A 64 15.01 -16.42 -9.39
C ALA A 64 15.98 -15.88 -10.47
N ALA A 65 16.00 -16.48 -11.66
CA ALA A 65 16.78 -16.01 -12.81
C ALA A 65 16.30 -14.66 -13.38
N VAL A 66 15.10 -14.19 -13.01
CA VAL A 66 14.63 -12.81 -13.32
C VAL A 66 15.38 -11.77 -12.47
N GLY A 67 15.88 -12.17 -11.29
CA GLY A 67 16.78 -11.36 -10.46
C GLY A 67 16.13 -10.16 -9.76
N GLY A 68 16.96 -9.38 -9.07
CA GLY A 68 16.57 -8.19 -8.32
C GLY A 68 15.51 -8.48 -7.24
N SER A 69 14.60 -7.53 -7.01
CA SER A 69 13.41 -7.78 -6.18
C SER A 69 12.20 -8.29 -6.98
N ILE A 70 12.29 -8.29 -8.32
CA ILE A 70 11.24 -8.81 -9.21
C ILE A 70 11.16 -10.33 -9.11
N GLY A 71 12.30 -11.03 -9.20
CA GLY A 71 12.38 -12.47 -8.97
C GLY A 71 11.72 -12.86 -7.66
N LYS A 72 12.07 -12.18 -6.55
CA LYS A 72 11.49 -12.41 -5.20
C LYS A 72 9.96 -12.30 -5.14
N VAL A 73 9.34 -11.42 -5.94
CA VAL A 73 7.87 -11.30 -6.02
C VAL A 73 7.25 -12.48 -6.76
N LEU A 74 7.92 -12.96 -7.81
CA LEU A 74 7.50 -14.15 -8.55
C LEU A 74 7.72 -15.42 -7.71
N ASP A 75 8.85 -15.52 -7.00
CA ASP A 75 9.23 -16.61 -6.09
C ASP A 75 8.17 -16.83 -4.99
N ASP A 76 7.65 -15.75 -4.37
CA ASP A 76 6.60 -15.83 -3.33
C ASP A 76 5.28 -16.46 -3.84
N ILE A 77 5.09 -16.49 -5.17
CA ILE A 77 3.92 -16.99 -5.91
C ILE A 77 4.18 -18.38 -6.55
N VAL A 78 5.43 -18.82 -6.70
CA VAL A 78 5.81 -20.04 -7.46
C VAL A 78 5.03 -21.28 -7.06
N ASP A 79 4.85 -21.53 -5.76
CA ASP A 79 4.16 -22.73 -5.28
C ASP A 79 2.67 -22.71 -5.63
N ALA A 80 2.05 -21.53 -5.64
CA ALA A 80 0.67 -21.34 -6.09
C ALA A 80 0.51 -21.53 -7.61
N ALA A 81 1.53 -21.16 -8.39
CA ALA A 81 1.58 -21.43 -9.83
C ALA A 81 1.76 -22.92 -10.12
N LYS A 82 2.72 -23.58 -9.47
CA LYS A 82 2.95 -25.05 -9.59
C LYS A 82 1.71 -25.85 -9.25
N GLN A 83 1.10 -25.59 -8.08
CA GLN A 83 -0.12 -26.29 -7.66
C GLN A 83 -1.28 -26.06 -8.65
N ALA A 84 -1.45 -24.84 -9.19
CA ALA A 84 -2.49 -24.58 -10.17
C ALA A 84 -2.30 -25.31 -11.51
N ILE A 85 -1.05 -25.54 -11.92
CA ILE A 85 -0.71 -26.32 -13.12
C ILE A 85 -0.91 -27.82 -12.86
N GLU A 86 -0.52 -28.32 -11.67
CA GLU A 86 -0.72 -29.71 -11.26
C GLU A 86 -2.20 -30.08 -11.13
N GLU A 87 -3.03 -29.19 -10.58
CA GLU A 87 -4.48 -29.40 -10.45
C GLU A 87 -5.27 -29.22 -11.76
N LEU A 88 -4.72 -28.48 -12.74
CA LEU A 88 -5.40 -28.13 -14.00
C LEU A 88 -4.44 -28.25 -15.21
N PRO A 89 -3.85 -29.44 -15.49
CA PRO A 89 -2.78 -29.59 -16.48
C PRO A 89 -3.19 -29.26 -17.91
N ASP A 90 -4.40 -29.67 -18.32
CA ASP A 90 -4.95 -29.46 -19.67
C ASP A 90 -5.73 -28.15 -19.84
N ALA A 91 -5.82 -27.31 -18.80
CA ALA A 91 -6.61 -26.09 -18.81
C ALA A 91 -5.89 -24.91 -19.51
N SER A 92 -6.64 -23.88 -19.88
CA SER A 92 -6.03 -22.68 -20.47
C SER A 92 -5.17 -21.91 -19.46
N LEU A 93 -4.22 -21.13 -19.97
CA LEU A 93 -3.42 -20.21 -19.16
C LEU A 93 -4.28 -19.26 -18.30
N GLU A 94 -5.45 -18.84 -18.81
CA GLU A 94 -6.36 -17.97 -18.05
C GLU A 94 -6.99 -18.71 -16.85
N GLU A 95 -7.32 -19.99 -16.99
CA GLU A 95 -7.87 -20.83 -15.93
C GLU A 95 -6.80 -21.19 -14.89
N GLN A 96 -5.59 -21.56 -15.32
CA GLN A 96 -4.44 -21.78 -14.45
C GLN A 96 -4.09 -20.50 -13.67
N VAL A 97 -4.08 -19.32 -14.31
CA VAL A 97 -3.85 -18.03 -13.61
C VAL A 97 -4.97 -17.69 -12.63
N LYS A 98 -6.24 -17.94 -12.97
CA LYS A 98 -7.37 -17.79 -12.04
C LYS A 98 -7.22 -18.71 -10.82
N ARG A 99 -6.80 -19.97 -11.02
CA ARG A 99 -6.59 -20.93 -9.92
C ARG A 99 -5.37 -20.57 -9.07
N ALA A 100 -4.24 -20.26 -9.69
CA ALA A 100 -3.04 -19.76 -9.01
C ALA A 100 -3.32 -18.51 -8.18
N THR A 101 -4.18 -17.60 -8.68
CA THR A 101 -4.62 -16.43 -7.93
C THR A 101 -5.38 -16.80 -6.66
N LYS A 102 -6.30 -17.77 -6.70
CA LYS A 102 -7.02 -18.26 -5.51
C LYS A 102 -6.08 -18.94 -4.50
N ILE A 103 -5.15 -19.77 -4.96
CA ILE A 103 -4.16 -20.43 -4.10
C ILE A 103 -3.24 -19.38 -3.46
N ASN A 104 -2.73 -18.42 -4.23
CA ASN A 104 -1.87 -17.33 -3.75
C ASN A 104 -2.57 -16.44 -2.70
N VAL A 105 -3.87 -16.17 -2.86
CA VAL A 105 -4.69 -15.48 -1.85
C VAL A 105 -4.72 -16.28 -0.54
N PHE A 106 -4.99 -17.58 -0.58
CA PHE A 106 -5.00 -18.40 0.64
C PHE A 106 -3.60 -18.62 1.26
N ASN A 107 -2.55 -18.76 0.45
CA ASN A 107 -1.16 -18.78 0.92
C ASN A 107 -0.82 -17.47 1.66
N SER A 108 -1.29 -16.32 1.15
CA SER A 108 -1.10 -15.02 1.80
C SER A 108 -1.90 -14.90 3.11
N VAL A 109 -3.15 -15.38 3.16
CA VAL A 109 -3.95 -15.50 4.40
C VAL A 109 -3.21 -16.35 5.44
N LYS A 110 -2.70 -17.53 5.03
CA LYS A 110 -1.93 -18.44 5.88
C LYS A 110 -0.67 -17.76 6.41
N ARG A 111 0.16 -17.16 5.55
CA ARG A 111 1.39 -16.45 5.93
C ARG A 111 1.12 -15.30 6.91
N ILE A 112 -0.01 -14.57 6.79
CA ILE A 112 -0.39 -13.51 7.75
C ILE A 112 -0.61 -14.08 9.16
N ILE A 113 -1.23 -15.26 9.28
CA ILE A 113 -1.55 -15.91 10.54
C ILE A 113 -0.33 -16.66 11.11
N GLU A 114 0.53 -17.22 10.26
CA GLU A 114 1.74 -17.94 10.68
C GLU A 114 2.90 -17.01 11.06
N TYR A 115 2.99 -15.81 10.47
CA TYR A 115 4.12 -14.90 10.70
C TYR A 115 3.87 -13.82 11.78
N SER A 116 2.64 -13.65 12.26
CA SER A 116 2.33 -12.75 13.38
C SER A 116 1.54 -13.45 14.47
N ASP A 117 2.22 -13.73 15.59
CA ASP A 117 1.58 -14.23 16.81
C ASP A 117 0.44 -13.30 17.28
N SER A 118 0.59 -11.98 17.12
CA SER A 118 -0.43 -11.01 17.54
C SER A 118 -1.72 -11.09 16.73
N ILE A 119 -1.64 -11.42 15.43
CA ILE A 119 -2.81 -11.68 14.59
C ILE A 119 -3.35 -13.08 14.88
N LYS A 120 -2.47 -14.08 15.06
CA LYS A 120 -2.85 -15.46 15.41
C LYS A 120 -3.66 -15.54 16.71
N GLU A 121 -3.20 -14.88 17.77
CA GLU A 121 -3.92 -14.76 19.04
C GLU A 121 -5.24 -14.01 18.89
N ALA A 122 -5.29 -12.96 18.05
CA ALA A 122 -6.51 -12.21 17.80
C ALA A 122 -7.56 -13.04 17.02
N VAL A 123 -7.14 -13.91 16.10
CA VAL A 123 -8.02 -14.89 15.42
C VAL A 123 -8.53 -15.93 16.41
N ILE A 124 -7.64 -16.56 17.18
CA ILE A 124 -8.00 -17.53 18.24
C ILE A 124 -8.99 -16.94 19.25
N ALA A 125 -8.86 -15.65 19.58
CA ALA A 125 -9.74 -14.94 20.49
C ALA A 125 -11.04 -14.39 19.83
N GLY A 126 -11.30 -14.66 18.55
CA GLY A 126 -12.47 -14.16 17.82
C GLY A 126 -12.52 -12.63 17.66
N LYS A 127 -11.37 -11.95 17.78
CA LYS A 127 -11.25 -10.47 17.71
C LYS A 127 -11.06 -9.95 16.29
N VAL A 128 -10.49 -10.77 15.40
CA VAL A 128 -10.31 -10.49 13.98
C VAL A 128 -10.53 -11.76 13.17
N GLN A 129 -11.13 -11.65 11.98
CA GLN A 129 -11.20 -12.71 10.98
C GLN A 129 -10.25 -12.41 9.81
N VAL A 130 -9.72 -13.44 9.15
CA VAL A 130 -8.79 -13.27 8.01
C VAL A 130 -9.31 -14.05 6.80
N HIS A 131 -9.88 -13.32 5.85
CA HIS A 131 -10.58 -13.88 4.70
C HIS A 131 -9.81 -13.70 3.37
N GLY A 132 -10.06 -14.60 2.43
CA GLY A 132 -9.67 -14.48 1.03
C GLY A 132 -10.83 -14.03 0.13
N SER A 133 -10.50 -13.34 -0.96
CA SER A 133 -11.42 -13.04 -2.06
C SER A 133 -10.69 -12.83 -3.39
N VAL A 134 -11.42 -12.93 -4.51
CA VAL A 134 -10.93 -12.59 -5.85
C VAL A 134 -11.88 -11.60 -6.52
N TYR A 135 -11.31 -10.49 -7.01
CA TYR A 135 -12.00 -9.50 -7.83
C TYR A 135 -11.87 -9.85 -9.32
N ASP A 136 -12.99 -10.00 -10.03
CA ASP A 136 -12.95 -10.11 -11.49
C ASP A 136 -12.91 -8.73 -12.14
N ILE A 137 -11.84 -8.45 -12.88
CA ILE A 137 -11.60 -7.09 -13.42
C ILE A 137 -12.52 -6.73 -14.58
N ASN A 138 -13.16 -7.70 -15.24
CA ASN A 138 -14.02 -7.46 -16.41
C ASN A 138 -15.46 -7.13 -15.99
N THR A 139 -15.94 -7.78 -14.91
CA THR A 139 -17.33 -7.70 -14.44
C THR A 139 -17.51 -6.90 -13.15
N GLY A 140 -16.42 -6.53 -12.48
CA GLY A 140 -16.44 -5.81 -11.21
C GLY A 140 -16.93 -6.64 -10.00
N LYS A 141 -17.13 -7.95 -10.18
CA LYS A 141 -17.62 -8.85 -9.13
C LYS A 141 -16.51 -9.26 -8.17
N VAL A 142 -16.85 -9.44 -6.89
CA VAL A 142 -15.96 -10.04 -5.89
C VAL A 142 -16.50 -11.42 -5.51
N GLU A 143 -15.70 -12.45 -5.72
CA GLU A 143 -15.90 -13.78 -5.16
C GLU A 143 -15.28 -13.81 -3.75
N PHE A 144 -16.11 -13.89 -2.71
CA PHE A 144 -15.65 -14.06 -1.34
C PHE A 144 -15.40 -15.55 -1.06
N MET A 145 -14.16 -15.90 -0.73
CA MET A 145 -13.73 -17.30 -0.58
C MET A 145 -13.85 -17.82 0.87
N GLY A 146 -14.11 -16.92 1.83
CA GLY A 146 -14.17 -17.26 3.26
C GLY A 146 -12.80 -17.17 3.93
N GLU A 147 -12.70 -17.73 5.13
CA GLU A 147 -11.42 -17.93 5.84
C GLU A 147 -10.62 -19.08 5.20
N HIS A 148 -9.39 -19.31 5.64
CA HIS A 148 -8.56 -20.40 5.08
C HIS A 148 -9.23 -21.78 5.32
N PRO A 149 -9.32 -22.69 4.34
CA PRO A 149 -9.99 -23.98 4.52
C PRO A 149 -9.41 -24.85 5.65
N GLU A 150 -8.11 -24.72 5.90
CA GLU A 150 -7.41 -25.36 7.03
C GLU A 150 -7.18 -24.42 8.24
N LEU A 151 -8.00 -23.39 8.47
CA LEU A 151 -7.72 -22.37 9.48
C LEU A 151 -7.46 -22.95 10.89
N GLU A 152 -8.32 -23.85 11.37
CA GLU A 152 -8.21 -24.47 12.70
C GLU A 152 -6.90 -25.27 12.87
N LYS A 153 -6.38 -25.85 11.79
CA LYS A 153 -5.09 -26.56 11.73
C LYS A 153 -3.90 -25.59 11.71
N ILE A 154 -4.04 -24.39 11.13
CA ILE A 154 -3.02 -23.33 11.16
C ILE A 154 -2.92 -22.68 12.55
N VAL A 155 -4.06 -22.44 13.22
CA VAL A 155 -4.09 -21.89 14.58
C VAL A 155 -3.90 -22.94 15.68
N GLY A 156 -4.16 -24.22 15.36
CA GLY A 156 -4.05 -25.36 16.28
C GLY A 156 -5.23 -25.50 17.26
N LYS A 157 -6.39 -24.90 16.97
CA LYS A 157 -7.56 -24.78 17.85
C LYS A 157 -8.86 -24.58 17.05
N GLU A 158 -9.98 -25.03 17.61
CA GLU A 158 -11.34 -24.70 17.14
C GLU A 158 -11.69 -23.22 17.42
N LEU A 159 -12.61 -22.63 16.63
CA LEU A 159 -12.92 -21.19 16.67
C LEU A 159 -14.41 -20.83 16.96
N PRO A 160 -14.70 -19.76 17.73
CA PRO A 160 -16.07 -19.32 18.04
C PRO A 160 -16.70 -18.39 16.99
N THR A 161 -18.03 -18.40 16.87
CA THR A 161 -18.80 -17.64 15.85
C THR A 161 -19.17 -16.21 16.26
N TYR A 162 -19.16 -15.23 15.34
CA TYR A 162 -19.23 -13.78 15.65
C TYR A 162 -20.15 -12.90 14.74
N LYS A 163 -20.49 -11.66 15.16
CA LYS A 163 -21.35 -10.66 14.45
C LYS A 163 -21.01 -9.18 14.82
N PHE A 164 -21.26 -8.18 13.94
CA PHE A 164 -20.75 -6.78 14.08
C PHE A 164 -21.64 -5.62 13.53
N ARG A 165 -21.37 -4.32 13.88
CA ARG A 165 -22.08 -3.05 13.47
C ARG A 165 -21.23 -1.75 13.64
N ASN A 166 -21.42 -0.65 12.84
CA ASN A 166 -20.60 0.61 12.78
C ASN A 166 -21.36 1.97 12.49
N SER A 167 -20.76 3.16 12.75
CA SER A 167 -21.19 4.55 12.34
C SER A 167 -20.08 5.69 12.48
N GLU A 168 -20.25 6.94 11.95
CA GLU A 168 -19.12 7.82 11.40
C GLU A 168 -19.42 9.38 11.15
N TYR A 169 -18.43 10.30 10.92
CA TYR A 169 -18.59 11.76 10.48
C TYR A 169 -17.32 12.51 9.84
N THR A 170 -17.37 13.81 9.40
CA THR A 170 -16.57 14.47 8.27
C THR A 170 -16.07 15.99 8.31
N SER A 171 -15.25 16.45 7.29
CA SER A 171 -14.91 17.85 6.76
C SER A 171 -13.83 18.77 7.46
N ARG A 172 -13.09 19.81 6.92
CA ARG A 172 -12.77 20.55 5.60
C ARG A 172 -11.53 21.55 5.80
N ALA A 173 -10.81 22.38 4.96
CA ALA A 173 -10.57 22.89 3.55
C ALA A 173 -9.33 23.88 3.49
N SER A 174 -8.51 24.22 2.44
CA SER A 174 -7.95 23.64 1.15
C SER A 174 -6.90 24.64 0.46
N ALA A 175 -5.88 24.24 -0.36
CA ALA A 175 -4.92 25.12 -1.15
C ALA A 175 -4.02 24.43 -2.26
N THR A 176 -3.28 25.17 -3.14
CA THR A 176 -2.76 24.76 -4.51
C THR A 176 -1.22 24.50 -4.74
N ALA A 177 -0.80 24.12 -5.98
CA ALA A 177 0.47 23.41 -6.36
C ALA A 177 1.27 23.93 -7.62
N SER A 178 2.23 23.14 -8.16
CA SER A 178 3.35 23.55 -9.08
C SER A 178 3.58 22.58 -10.30
N PRO A 179 4.21 22.95 -11.46
CA PRO A 179 3.85 22.37 -12.78
C PRO A 179 4.82 21.39 -13.52
N GLY A 180 5.73 20.65 -12.86
CA GLY A 180 6.49 19.52 -13.48
C GLY A 180 7.60 19.84 -14.50
N ARG A 181 8.42 18.86 -14.94
CA ARG A 181 9.67 19.11 -15.71
C ARG A 181 9.69 18.57 -17.16
N SER A 182 9.32 17.31 -17.41
CA SER A 182 9.33 16.68 -18.76
C SER A 182 7.97 16.79 -19.46
N ALA A 183 7.87 16.49 -20.76
CA ALA A 183 6.57 16.54 -21.47
C ALA A 183 5.58 15.47 -20.96
N LEU A 184 6.01 14.22 -20.85
CA LEU A 184 5.15 13.11 -20.42
C LEU A 184 4.82 13.16 -18.93
N ALA A 185 5.78 13.50 -18.07
CA ALA A 185 5.50 13.67 -16.65
C ALA A 185 4.59 14.88 -16.39
N ARG A 186 4.72 15.99 -17.14
CA ARG A 186 3.74 17.08 -17.08
C ARG A 186 2.33 16.62 -17.48
N ALA A 187 2.18 15.81 -18.52
CA ALA A 187 0.87 15.25 -18.88
C ALA A 187 0.30 14.30 -17.80
N SER A 188 1.13 13.52 -17.11
CA SER A 188 0.71 12.69 -15.98
C SER A 188 0.39 13.50 -14.72
N LEU A 189 1.19 14.50 -14.36
CA LEU A 189 0.92 15.44 -13.27
C LEU A 189 -0.32 16.28 -13.53
N GLN A 190 -0.53 16.71 -14.78
CA GLN A 190 -1.74 17.44 -15.19
C GLN A 190 -2.99 16.57 -15.08
N ARG A 191 -2.94 15.28 -15.50
CA ARG A 191 -4.04 14.33 -15.26
C ARG A 191 -4.37 14.21 -13.78
N LEU A 192 -3.36 13.96 -12.93
CA LEU A 192 -3.53 13.91 -11.47
C LEU A 192 -4.12 15.21 -10.91
N THR A 193 -3.60 16.37 -11.32
CA THR A 193 -4.02 17.68 -10.78
C THR A 193 -5.43 18.04 -11.20
N VAL A 194 -5.76 17.93 -12.50
CA VAL A 194 -7.09 18.22 -13.04
C VAL A 194 -8.13 17.22 -12.52
N GLY A 195 -7.76 15.95 -12.36
CA GLY A 195 -8.61 14.95 -11.71
C GLY A 195 -8.86 15.27 -10.23
N ASN A 196 -7.84 15.70 -9.48
CA ASN A 196 -8.01 16.17 -8.10
C ASN A 196 -8.92 17.40 -8.02
N GLU A 197 -8.80 18.35 -8.95
CA GLU A 197 -9.71 19.47 -9.05
C GLU A 197 -11.17 19.03 -9.27
N ARG A 198 -11.42 18.07 -10.18
CA ARG A 198 -12.78 17.51 -10.39
C ARG A 198 -13.30 16.84 -9.12
N PHE A 199 -12.48 16.01 -8.47
CA PHE A 199 -12.86 15.35 -7.22
C PHE A 199 -13.21 16.35 -6.11
N VAL A 200 -12.38 17.38 -5.89
CA VAL A 200 -12.60 18.43 -4.88
C VAL A 200 -13.83 19.29 -5.17
N LYS A 201 -14.18 19.51 -6.45
CA LYS A 201 -15.40 20.22 -6.86
C LYS A 201 -16.66 19.33 -6.81
N GLY A 202 -16.50 18.00 -6.75
CA GLY A 202 -17.60 17.04 -6.89
C GLY A 202 -18.01 16.78 -8.35
N GLU A 203 -17.17 17.17 -9.31
CA GLU A 203 -17.36 17.09 -10.76
C GLU A 203 -16.75 15.80 -11.35
N SER A 204 -16.62 14.75 -10.53
CA SER A 204 -16.05 13.45 -10.89
C SER A 204 -16.69 12.86 -12.13
N GLN A 205 -15.87 12.44 -13.09
CA GLN A 205 -16.34 11.89 -14.36
C GLN A 205 -16.56 10.38 -14.26
N LYS A 206 -17.35 9.84 -15.20
CA LYS A 206 -17.50 8.40 -15.36
C LYS A 206 -16.27 7.88 -16.10
N ALA A 207 -15.63 6.84 -15.57
CA ALA A 207 -14.48 6.23 -16.22
C ALA A 207 -14.94 5.40 -17.43
N ASP A 208 -14.63 5.88 -18.63
CA ASP A 208 -14.79 5.13 -19.88
C ASP A 208 -13.45 4.49 -20.26
N GLU A 209 -13.46 3.16 -20.39
CA GLU A 209 -12.35 2.26 -20.70
C GLU A 209 -11.18 2.17 -19.68
N THR A 210 -10.37 1.12 -19.84
CA THR A 210 -9.19 0.82 -18.99
C THR A 210 -7.90 1.05 -19.78
N SER A 211 -7.06 1.99 -19.35
CA SER A 211 -5.77 2.27 -19.98
C SER A 211 -4.59 1.71 -19.17
N GLU A 212 -3.40 1.68 -19.78
CA GLU A 212 -2.16 1.35 -19.05
C GLU A 212 -1.80 2.42 -17.99
N PRO A 213 -1.16 2.02 -16.87
CA PRO A 213 -0.87 2.92 -15.76
C PRO A 213 0.21 3.94 -16.09
N HIS A 214 -0.13 5.22 -15.99
CA HIS A 214 0.77 6.33 -16.33
C HIS A 214 1.59 6.84 -15.12
N SER A 215 1.14 6.53 -13.90
CA SER A 215 1.75 6.98 -12.65
C SER A 215 1.71 5.91 -11.55
N ILE A 216 2.72 5.91 -10.68
CA ILE A 216 2.70 5.22 -9.39
C ILE A 216 2.26 6.23 -8.32
N VAL A 217 1.45 5.79 -7.35
CA VAL A 217 1.20 6.58 -6.13
C VAL A 217 1.44 5.72 -4.90
N ILE A 218 2.29 6.20 -3.99
CA ILE A 218 2.57 5.57 -2.70
C ILE A 218 1.80 6.36 -1.63
N GLY A 219 0.65 5.82 -1.21
CA GLY A 219 -0.19 6.41 -0.18
C GLY A 219 0.01 5.77 1.20
N MET A 220 -0.48 6.44 2.25
CA MET A 220 -0.59 5.82 3.57
C MET A 220 -1.78 4.84 3.63
N ALA A 221 -1.62 3.70 4.30
CA ALA A 221 -2.71 2.73 4.49
C ALA A 221 -3.89 3.30 5.31
N CYS A 222 -3.67 4.35 6.12
CA CYS A 222 -4.72 5.06 6.85
C CYS A 222 -5.58 6.02 6.00
N GLN A 223 -5.13 6.42 4.80
CA GLN A 223 -5.85 7.40 3.97
C GLN A 223 -7.28 6.97 3.66
N ARG A 224 -8.24 7.81 4.03
CA ARG A 224 -9.66 7.47 3.96
C ARG A 224 -10.17 7.44 2.51
N VAL A 225 -9.75 8.39 1.68
CA VAL A 225 -10.14 8.41 0.26
C VAL A 225 -9.28 7.44 -0.56
N PRO A 226 -9.88 6.53 -1.37
CA PRO A 226 -9.15 5.77 -2.38
C PRO A 226 -8.40 6.72 -3.32
N VAL A 227 -7.13 6.44 -3.60
CA VAL A 227 -6.24 7.33 -4.36
C VAL A 227 -6.76 7.55 -5.78
N GLU A 228 -7.37 6.52 -6.37
CA GLU A 228 -8.04 6.56 -7.66
C GLU A 228 -9.20 7.57 -7.67
N LYS A 229 -9.91 7.73 -6.54
CA LYS A 229 -10.94 8.77 -6.39
C LYS A 229 -10.34 10.13 -6.11
N VAL A 230 -9.29 10.22 -5.27
CA VAL A 230 -8.56 11.47 -5.00
C VAL A 230 -8.13 12.15 -6.30
N PHE A 231 -7.70 11.38 -7.29
CA PHE A 231 -7.23 11.88 -8.58
C PHE A 231 -8.22 11.69 -9.74
N ASP A 232 -9.48 11.36 -9.45
CA ASP A 232 -10.56 11.11 -10.42
C ASP A 232 -10.10 10.29 -11.66
N ALA A 233 -9.39 9.19 -11.39
CA ALA A 233 -8.69 8.38 -12.37
C ALA A 233 -9.42 7.06 -12.68
N ALA A 234 -9.31 6.59 -13.92
CA ALA A 234 -9.95 5.37 -14.38
C ALA A 234 -9.30 4.10 -13.80
N PRO A 235 -10.03 2.96 -13.70
CA PRO A 235 -9.45 1.68 -13.30
C PRO A 235 -8.30 1.27 -14.23
N GLY A 236 -7.08 1.26 -13.69
CA GLY A 236 -5.85 0.93 -14.43
C GLY A 236 -4.88 2.10 -14.60
N GLU A 237 -5.32 3.36 -14.52
CA GLU A 237 -4.44 4.52 -14.74
C GLU A 237 -3.33 4.71 -13.68
N LEU A 238 -3.56 4.22 -12.46
CA LEU A 238 -2.68 4.43 -11.30
C LEU A 238 -2.21 3.12 -10.65
N LEU A 239 -0.90 2.94 -10.55
CA LEU A 239 -0.27 1.89 -9.73
C LEU A 239 -0.22 2.35 -8.27
N VAL A 240 -1.35 2.20 -7.59
CA VAL A 240 -1.54 2.62 -6.19
C VAL A 240 -0.97 1.57 -5.24
N GLN A 241 0.11 1.94 -4.55
CA GLN A 241 0.75 1.19 -3.46
C GLN A 241 0.38 1.84 -2.13
N ARG A 242 0.03 1.06 -1.10
CA ARG A 242 -0.36 1.61 0.22
C ARG A 242 0.17 0.77 1.39
N VAL A 243 0.80 1.44 2.35
CA VAL A 243 1.40 0.85 3.57
C VAL A 243 1.30 1.80 4.76
N SER A 244 1.42 1.30 5.99
CA SER A 244 1.45 2.13 7.20
C SER A 244 2.57 3.18 7.13
N GLY A 245 2.21 4.44 7.35
CA GLY A 245 3.14 5.58 7.29
C GLY A 245 3.64 5.95 5.88
N GLY A 246 3.21 5.25 4.82
CA GLY A 246 3.70 5.47 3.45
C GLY A 246 5.18 5.10 3.23
N ILE A 247 5.81 4.42 4.19
CA ILE A 247 7.27 4.21 4.24
C ILE A 247 7.79 3.16 3.25
N ALA A 248 8.88 3.47 2.53
CA ALA A 248 9.53 2.57 1.57
C ALA A 248 9.99 1.21 2.16
N GLY A 249 10.19 1.12 3.47
CA GLY A 249 10.56 -0.11 4.17
C GLY A 249 12.08 -0.30 4.32
N LYS A 250 12.59 -1.42 3.83
CA LYS A 250 14.02 -1.69 3.54
C LYS A 250 14.14 -2.05 2.05
N GLU A 251 15.34 -1.98 1.50
CA GLU A 251 15.62 -2.55 0.17
C GLU A 251 15.23 -4.03 0.12
N GLY A 252 14.62 -4.45 -1.00
CA GLY A 252 14.05 -5.79 -1.16
C GLY A 252 12.84 -6.12 -0.27
N SER A 253 12.28 -5.16 0.48
CA SER A 253 11.00 -5.34 1.19
C SER A 253 9.80 -5.08 0.26
N THR A 254 8.64 -5.61 0.62
CA THR A 254 7.49 -5.80 -0.30
C THR A 254 7.05 -4.54 -1.07
N LEU A 255 7.07 -3.34 -0.45
CA LEU A 255 6.77 -2.09 -1.18
C LEU A 255 7.88 -1.75 -2.19
N PHE A 256 9.14 -1.86 -1.77
CA PHE A 256 10.32 -1.63 -2.61
C PHE A 256 10.27 -2.53 -3.85
N SER A 257 10.07 -3.83 -3.64
CA SER A 257 9.90 -4.83 -4.71
C SER A 257 8.74 -4.51 -5.65
N SER A 258 7.61 -4.06 -5.09
CA SER A 258 6.41 -3.68 -5.85
C SER A 258 6.62 -2.42 -6.69
N VAL A 259 7.39 -1.45 -6.20
CA VAL A 259 7.76 -0.24 -6.95
C VAL A 259 8.74 -0.58 -8.08
N GLU A 260 9.75 -1.41 -7.82
CA GLU A 260 10.68 -1.90 -8.85
C GLU A 260 9.94 -2.66 -9.97
N TYR A 261 9.07 -3.60 -9.60
CA TYR A 261 8.19 -4.29 -10.56
C TYR A 261 7.32 -3.30 -11.35
N SER A 262 6.72 -2.32 -10.68
CA SER A 262 5.87 -1.30 -11.30
C SER A 262 6.63 -0.47 -12.34
N ILE A 263 7.88 -0.10 -12.04
CA ILE A 263 8.75 0.66 -12.94
C ILE A 263 9.15 -0.19 -14.13
N SER A 264 9.76 -1.36 -13.90
CA SER A 264 10.28 -2.22 -14.97
C SER A 264 9.20 -2.81 -15.88
N ARG A 265 7.97 -2.99 -15.39
CA ARG A 265 6.88 -3.58 -16.20
C ARG A 265 6.07 -2.55 -17.00
N TYR A 266 5.84 -1.35 -16.47
CA TYR A 266 4.90 -0.38 -17.06
C TYR A 266 5.54 0.95 -17.48
N ASN A 267 6.81 1.19 -17.17
CA ASN A 267 7.56 2.43 -17.46
C ASN A 267 6.78 3.75 -17.20
N PRO A 268 6.14 3.91 -16.02
CA PRO A 268 5.35 5.10 -15.67
C PRO A 268 6.26 6.33 -15.54
N LYS A 269 5.74 7.52 -15.86
CA LYS A 269 6.55 8.75 -15.92
C LYS A 269 6.43 9.66 -14.69
N THR A 270 5.65 9.25 -13.69
CA THR A 270 5.53 9.95 -12.41
C THR A 270 5.33 8.97 -11.27
N LEU A 271 6.03 9.16 -10.16
CA LEU A 271 5.78 8.49 -8.89
C LEU A 271 5.50 9.57 -7.84
N VAL A 272 4.32 9.55 -7.23
CA VAL A 272 3.93 10.49 -6.16
C VAL A 272 3.95 9.77 -4.81
N VAL A 273 4.76 10.24 -3.87
CA VAL A 273 4.62 9.86 -2.46
C VAL A 273 3.58 10.77 -1.81
N LEU A 274 2.38 10.24 -1.60
CA LEU A 274 1.23 10.96 -1.08
C LEU A 274 1.11 10.72 0.43
N ALA A 275 1.64 11.63 1.23
CA ALA A 275 1.47 11.64 2.67
C ALA A 275 0.06 12.09 3.10
N ASP A 276 -0.22 12.07 4.40
CA ASP A 276 -1.51 12.33 5.03
C ASP A 276 -1.32 13.42 6.09
N SER A 277 -2.01 14.56 5.94
CA SER A 277 -1.86 15.74 6.80
C SER A 277 -2.20 15.47 8.27
N ASP A 278 -3.11 14.53 8.55
CA ASP A 278 -3.53 14.14 9.89
C ASP A 278 -3.14 12.69 10.22
N SER A 279 -2.03 12.20 9.67
CA SER A 279 -1.57 10.83 9.92
C SER A 279 -1.43 10.50 11.40
N LYS A 280 -2.25 9.56 11.88
CA LYS A 280 -2.15 8.99 13.24
C LYS A 280 -0.77 8.34 13.49
N ILE A 281 -0.14 7.84 12.43
CA ILE A 281 1.16 7.16 12.48
C ILE A 281 2.29 8.18 12.68
N VAL A 282 2.24 9.32 11.98
CA VAL A 282 3.19 10.42 12.20
C VAL A 282 3.03 11.00 13.62
N ARG A 283 1.79 11.17 14.10
CA ARG A 283 1.53 11.58 15.50
C ARG A 283 2.13 10.61 16.52
N ALA A 284 1.87 9.31 16.38
CA ALA A 284 2.43 8.28 17.26
C ALA A 284 3.98 8.26 17.25
N ALA A 285 4.62 8.52 16.10
CA ALA A 285 6.06 8.64 16.02
C ALA A 285 6.60 9.90 16.73
N ILE A 286 5.90 11.03 16.67
CA ILE A 286 6.26 12.27 17.40
C ILE A 286 6.15 12.07 18.93
N ASP A 287 5.14 11.32 19.36
CA ASP A 287 4.90 11.01 20.77
C ASP A 287 5.94 10.00 21.29
N GLN A 288 6.31 8.98 20.49
CA GLN A 288 7.46 8.10 20.76
C GLN A 288 8.78 8.90 20.86
N VAL A 289 9.03 9.84 19.95
CA VAL A 289 10.19 10.76 19.95
C VAL A 289 10.20 11.72 21.16
N SER A 290 9.10 11.78 21.91
CA SER A 290 8.96 12.59 23.13
C SER A 290 8.97 11.78 24.41
N GLY A 291 8.96 10.44 24.31
CA GLY A 291 8.88 9.53 25.46
C GLY A 291 7.45 9.29 25.97
N ASP A 292 6.45 9.90 25.32
CA ASP A 292 5.04 9.84 25.74
C ASP A 292 4.39 8.47 25.45
N VAL A 293 4.96 7.69 24.52
CA VAL A 293 4.45 6.38 24.08
C VAL A 293 5.60 5.38 23.90
N ILE A 294 5.47 4.20 24.50
CA ILE A 294 6.32 3.04 24.22
C ILE A 294 5.55 2.09 23.30
N PRO A 295 5.89 2.00 21.99
CA PRO A 295 5.17 1.16 21.05
C PRO A 295 5.45 -0.34 21.20
N SER A 296 4.43 -1.14 20.89
CA SER A 296 4.53 -2.61 20.87
C SER A 296 5.57 -3.10 19.84
N PRO A 297 6.08 -4.35 19.96
CA PRO A 297 7.07 -4.86 19.02
C PRO A 297 6.63 -4.78 17.54
N PRO A 298 5.37 -5.10 17.17
CA PRO A 298 4.85 -4.83 15.82
C PRO A 298 4.92 -3.36 15.38
N GLN A 299 4.47 -2.45 16.25
CA GLN A 299 4.35 -1.02 15.93
C GLN A 299 5.71 -0.38 15.64
N ARG A 300 6.77 -0.81 16.34
CA ARG A 300 8.15 -0.33 16.13
C ARG A 300 8.62 -0.50 14.68
N GLY A 301 8.24 -1.59 14.02
CA GLY A 301 8.57 -1.83 12.61
C GLY A 301 8.11 -0.70 11.66
N VAL A 302 6.98 -0.05 11.96
CA VAL A 302 6.49 1.13 11.23
C VAL A 302 7.07 2.41 11.84
N LEU A 303 6.92 2.60 13.15
CA LEU A 303 7.15 3.88 13.80
C LEU A 303 8.63 4.27 13.83
N ASP A 304 9.56 3.32 14.03
CA ASP A 304 11.00 3.61 14.07
C ASP A 304 11.54 4.13 12.72
N ARG A 305 10.83 3.90 11.62
CA ARG A 305 11.15 4.46 10.29
C ARG A 305 10.59 5.87 10.11
N VAL A 306 9.37 6.14 10.60
CA VAL A 306 8.75 7.49 10.61
C VAL A 306 9.43 8.41 11.65
N MET A 307 9.98 7.83 12.71
CA MET A 307 10.73 8.47 13.79
C MET A 307 11.84 9.39 13.26
N VAL A 308 12.55 8.99 12.20
CA VAL A 308 13.62 9.79 11.58
C VAL A 308 13.11 11.17 11.15
N SER A 309 11.93 11.21 10.53
CA SER A 309 11.27 12.43 10.07
C SER A 309 10.69 13.23 11.24
N ALA A 310 10.12 12.55 12.24
CA ALA A 310 9.62 13.18 13.47
C ALA A 310 10.75 13.83 14.31
N MET A 311 11.91 13.18 14.42
CA MET A 311 13.12 13.75 15.07
C MET A 311 13.64 14.96 14.31
N ARG A 312 13.84 14.85 12.99
CA ARG A 312 14.27 15.98 12.14
C ARG A 312 13.31 17.18 12.28
N ALA A 313 11.99 16.94 12.24
CA ALA A 313 10.98 17.97 12.42
C ALA A 313 11.03 18.65 13.80
N LYS A 314 11.11 17.85 14.88
CA LYS A 314 11.22 18.34 16.27
C LYS A 314 12.47 19.22 16.44
N MET A 315 13.63 18.73 16.02
CA MET A 315 14.90 19.49 16.07
C MET A 315 14.84 20.81 15.28
N GLN A 316 14.22 20.79 14.08
CA GLN A 316 14.12 21.98 13.24
C GLN A 316 13.14 23.02 13.81
N VAL A 317 12.01 22.59 14.40
CA VAL A 317 11.08 23.49 15.09
C VAL A 317 11.68 24.05 16.37
N ASP A 318 12.40 23.24 17.15
CA ASP A 318 13.02 23.66 18.41
C ASP A 318 14.19 24.63 18.21
N LYS A 319 14.94 24.51 17.11
CA LYS A 319 15.98 25.47 16.71
C LYS A 319 15.40 26.80 16.18
N ALA A 320 14.14 26.86 15.76
CA ALA A 320 13.55 28.00 15.05
C ALA A 320 12.93 29.07 15.99
N GLU A 321 13.63 29.41 17.08
CA GLU A 321 13.23 30.28 18.21
C GLU A 321 12.09 31.28 17.91
N LYS A 322 10.85 30.88 18.22
CA LYS A 322 9.66 31.74 18.11
C LYS A 322 8.70 31.50 19.27
N LYS A 323 8.09 32.59 19.76
CA LYS A 323 6.99 32.60 20.74
C LYS A 323 5.74 31.90 20.16
N THR A 324 5.75 30.57 20.14
CA THR A 324 4.62 29.72 19.74
C THR A 324 4.08 29.01 20.98
N THR A 325 2.76 28.86 21.08
CA THR A 325 2.14 28.05 22.14
C THR A 325 2.54 26.57 22.00
N SER A 326 2.39 25.79 23.08
CA SER A 326 2.64 24.34 23.07
C SER A 326 1.84 23.62 21.98
N ALA A 327 0.56 23.96 21.82
CA ALA A 327 -0.30 23.46 20.74
C ALA A 327 0.23 23.87 19.34
N GLY A 328 0.57 25.15 19.15
CA GLY A 328 1.15 25.63 17.89
C GLY A 328 2.51 25.03 17.55
N ARG A 329 3.29 24.62 18.56
CA ARG A 329 4.52 23.83 18.39
C ARG A 329 4.21 22.40 17.96
N LYS A 330 3.32 21.67 18.64
CA LYS A 330 2.98 20.28 18.27
C LYS A 330 2.39 20.20 16.85
N LEU A 331 1.55 21.17 16.46
CA LEU A 331 1.00 21.24 15.10
C LEU A 331 2.07 21.48 14.02
N LYS A 332 3.05 22.38 14.26
CA LYS A 332 4.19 22.58 13.35
C LYS A 332 5.06 21.33 13.22
N ILE A 333 5.32 20.62 14.33
CA ILE A 333 6.09 19.37 14.31
C ILE A 333 5.34 18.30 13.52
N GLN A 334 4.01 18.17 13.68
CA GLN A 334 3.19 17.26 12.88
C GLN A 334 3.26 17.57 11.38
N GLN A 335 3.01 18.83 10.98
CA GLN A 335 3.07 19.24 9.57
C GLN A 335 4.45 18.94 8.95
N LEU A 336 5.52 19.39 9.60
CA LEU A 336 6.89 19.21 9.10
C LEU A 336 7.32 17.73 9.10
N ALA A 337 6.90 16.92 10.09
CA ALA A 337 7.18 15.49 10.10
C ALA A 337 6.46 14.75 8.97
N THR A 338 5.23 15.14 8.64
CA THR A 338 4.48 14.59 7.50
C THR A 338 5.18 14.92 6.18
N GLU A 339 5.56 16.19 5.96
CA GLU A 339 6.26 16.60 4.73
C GLU A 339 7.65 15.94 4.62
N LEU A 340 8.44 15.92 5.69
CA LEU A 340 9.74 15.24 5.71
C LEU A 340 9.61 13.72 5.52
N ASN A 341 8.53 13.08 5.96
CA ASN A 341 8.30 11.64 5.75
C ASN A 341 8.02 11.29 4.28
N ALA A 342 7.38 12.20 3.52
CA ALA A 342 7.23 12.03 2.08
C ALA A 342 8.60 12.09 1.38
N PHE A 343 9.41 13.12 1.66
CA PHE A 343 10.75 13.25 1.10
C PHE A 343 11.70 12.13 1.54
N TYR A 344 11.69 11.73 2.81
CA TYR A 344 12.52 10.62 3.32
C TYR A 344 12.16 9.28 2.67
N THR A 345 10.90 9.08 2.30
CA THR A 345 10.47 7.91 1.51
C THR A 345 11.06 7.95 0.10
N ILE A 346 11.13 9.11 -0.55
CA ILE A 346 11.84 9.30 -1.83
C ILE A 346 13.35 9.06 -1.66
N GLU A 347 13.98 9.59 -0.60
CA GLU A 347 15.39 9.29 -0.25
C GLU A 347 15.64 7.78 -0.11
N GLN A 348 14.67 7.01 0.41
CA GLN A 348 14.81 5.55 0.53
C GLN A 348 14.60 4.84 -0.81
N LEU A 349 13.63 5.24 -1.63
CA LEU A 349 13.40 4.62 -2.94
C LEU A 349 14.57 4.84 -3.91
N MET A 350 15.22 6.00 -3.84
CA MET A 350 16.45 6.31 -4.60
C MET A 350 17.67 5.44 -4.23
N LYS A 351 17.54 4.50 -3.27
CA LYS A 351 18.53 3.44 -3.03
C LYS A 351 18.49 2.32 -4.06
N SER A 352 17.36 2.11 -4.74
CA SER A 352 17.23 1.16 -5.84
C SER A 352 17.98 1.63 -7.08
N ASP A 353 18.76 0.74 -7.72
CA ASP A 353 19.31 0.98 -9.06
C ASP A 353 18.21 1.10 -10.12
N ILE A 354 17.11 0.36 -10.01
CA ILE A 354 15.98 0.42 -10.94
C ILE A 354 15.29 1.80 -10.85
N VAL A 355 15.07 2.31 -9.65
CA VAL A 355 14.51 3.67 -9.45
C VAL A 355 15.49 4.74 -9.95
N ARG A 356 16.79 4.65 -9.60
CA ARG A 356 17.81 5.59 -10.08
C ARG A 356 17.87 5.62 -11.60
N LYS A 357 17.92 4.44 -12.24
CA LYS A 357 17.98 4.31 -13.69
C LYS A 357 16.76 4.93 -14.36
N ALA A 358 15.56 4.63 -13.86
CA ALA A 358 14.34 5.19 -14.44
C ALA A 358 14.27 6.72 -14.32
N VAL A 359 14.82 7.32 -13.27
CA VAL A 359 14.92 8.78 -13.10
C VAL A 359 15.96 9.40 -14.05
N LEU A 360 17.10 8.73 -14.27
CA LEU A 360 18.21 9.24 -15.08
C LEU A 360 18.02 9.02 -16.60
N GLU A 361 17.44 7.89 -17.00
CA GLU A 361 17.38 7.42 -18.39
C GLU A 361 15.94 7.39 -18.95
N ASP A 362 14.97 6.86 -18.18
CA ASP A 362 13.58 6.71 -18.65
C ASP A 362 12.70 7.96 -18.44
N GLY A 363 13.17 8.97 -17.71
CA GLY A 363 12.43 10.21 -17.44
C GLY A 363 11.30 10.08 -16.41
N LEU A 364 11.43 9.16 -15.45
CA LEU A 364 10.55 9.07 -14.28
C LEU A 364 10.78 10.27 -13.36
N GLU A 365 9.74 11.06 -13.08
CA GLU A 365 9.79 12.09 -12.03
C GLU A 365 9.27 11.54 -10.69
N LEU A 366 10.05 11.72 -9.62
CA LEU A 366 9.63 11.44 -8.23
C LEU A 366 9.15 12.75 -7.58
N HIS A 367 7.94 12.74 -7.02
CA HIS A 367 7.29 13.90 -6.43
C HIS A 367 6.81 13.59 -5.02
N ALA A 368 6.94 14.55 -4.10
CA ALA A 368 6.31 14.49 -2.78
C ALA A 368 4.98 15.27 -2.77
N ALA A 369 3.98 14.76 -2.07
CA ALA A 369 2.68 15.41 -1.92
C ALA A 369 2.04 15.11 -0.56
N VAL A 370 1.08 15.95 -0.15
CA VAL A 370 0.24 15.74 1.04
C VAL A 370 -1.22 15.77 0.64
N LEU A 371 -1.94 14.69 0.92
CA LEU A 371 -3.41 14.66 0.91
C LEU A 371 -3.93 15.27 2.20
N ASP A 372 -4.87 16.20 2.07
CA ASP A 372 -5.77 16.58 3.15
C ASP A 372 -7.01 15.67 3.13
N GLU A 373 -7.11 14.79 4.13
CA GLU A 373 -8.19 13.79 4.20
C GLU A 373 -9.60 14.38 4.34
N GLN A 374 -9.71 15.59 4.88
CA GLN A 374 -10.99 16.21 5.18
C GLN A 374 -11.66 16.82 3.94
N THR A 375 -10.91 16.88 2.83
CA THR A 375 -11.21 17.74 1.68
C THR A 375 -10.97 17.07 0.34
N GLY A 376 -10.08 16.07 0.31
CA GLY A 376 -9.59 15.47 -0.93
C GLY A 376 -8.45 16.23 -1.59
N ALA A 377 -8.09 17.44 -1.13
CA ALA A 377 -7.12 18.29 -1.82
C ALA A 377 -5.69 17.75 -1.68
N VAL A 378 -4.95 17.74 -2.80
CA VAL A 378 -3.55 17.30 -2.83
C VAL A 378 -2.61 18.49 -3.03
N LYS A 379 -1.82 18.78 -2.00
CA LYS A 379 -0.71 19.75 -2.05
C LYS A 379 0.55 19.03 -2.52
N MET A 380 1.01 19.30 -3.75
CA MET A 380 2.36 18.92 -4.17
C MET A 380 3.41 19.73 -3.38
N LEU A 381 4.50 19.08 -2.97
CA LEU A 381 5.60 19.70 -2.21
C LEU A 381 6.82 20.02 -3.08
N GLY A 382 7.11 19.17 -4.08
CA GLY A 382 8.25 19.31 -5.00
C GLY A 382 8.70 17.99 -5.60
#